data_AF-A0A6J4XM79-F1
#
_entry.id   AF-A0A6J4XM79-F1
#
_cell.length_a   1.000
_cell.length_b   1.000
_cell.length_c   1.000
_cell.angle_alpha   90.00
_cell.angle_beta   90.00
_cell.angle_gamma   90.00
#
_symmetry.space_group_name_H-M   'P 1'
#
loop_
_entity.id
_entity.type
_entity.pdbx_description
1 polymer ?
#
loop_
_entity_poly.entity_id
_entity_poly.type
_entity_poly.pdbx_seq_one_letter_code
_entity_poly.pdbx_strand_id
1 'polypeptide(L)' 'SRPDKMQAKVIEDKVVAKERKKEFEISRISRFQYRTRYFTDSGIIGSKEFVAENYQRFRHLFHSK' A
#
# COMPACT_ATOMS: atom_id res chain seq x y z
N SER A 1 36.31 14.71 -5.01
CA SER A 1 35.53 14.81 -3.75
C SER A 1 34.36 13.85 -3.80
N ARG A 2 34.24 12.93 -2.83
CA ARG A 2 33.05 12.08 -2.68
C ARG A 2 31.89 13.00 -2.22
N PRO A 3 30.68 12.90 -2.81
CA PRO A 3 29.57 13.70 -2.32
C PRO A 3 29.25 13.27 -0.88
N ASP A 4 29.01 14.27 -0.03
CA ASP A 4 28.57 14.10 1.36
C ASP A 4 27.42 13.09 1.42
N LYS A 5 27.52 12.19 2.41
CA LYS A 5 26.57 11.11 2.68
C LYS A 5 25.15 11.67 2.62
N MET A 6 24.34 11.22 1.65
CA MET A 6 22.90 11.44 1.67
C MET A 6 22.35 10.86 2.97
N GLN A 7 22.13 11.71 3.98
CA GLN A 7 21.41 11.30 5.18
C GLN A 7 20.04 10.82 4.74
N ALA A 8 19.74 9.55 4.98
CA ALA A 8 18.43 8.99 4.71
C ALA A 8 17.38 9.85 5.43
N LYS A 9 16.32 10.27 4.74
CA LYS A 9 15.19 10.95 5.40
C LYS A 9 14.48 9.92 6.28
N VAL A 10 14.82 9.90 7.56
CA VAL A 10 14.21 9.01 8.55
C VAL A 10 12.84 9.59 8.94
N ILE A 11 11.84 8.71 9.03
CA ILE A 11 10.50 9.08 9.52
C ILE A 11 10.61 9.40 11.02
N GLU A 12 10.00 10.49 11.46
CA GLU A 12 10.02 10.88 12.88
C GLU A 12 9.46 9.79 13.80
N ASP A 13 10.13 9.51 14.92
CA ASP A 13 9.74 8.46 15.88
C ASP A 13 8.31 8.60 16.39
N LYS A 14 7.83 9.84 16.56
CA LYS A 14 6.45 10.13 16.98
C LYS A 14 5.41 9.59 15.98
N VAL A 15 5.73 9.63 14.69
CA VAL A 15 4.87 9.11 13.62
C VAL A 15 4.90 7.59 13.66
N VAL A 16 6.09 7.00 13.78
CA VAL A 16 6.26 5.54 13.86
C VAL A 16 5.52 4.97 15.08
N ALA A 17 5.66 5.59 16.25
CA ALA A 17 4.98 5.16 17.47
C ALA A 17 3.45 5.25 17.34
N LYS A 18 2.93 6.29 16.66
CA LYS A 18 1.49 6.46 16.41
C LYS A 18 0.95 5.37 15.48
N GLU A 19 1.65 5.04 14.40
CA GLU A 19 1.19 4.02 13.45
C GLU A 19 1.37 2.60 14.01
N ARG A 20 2.39 2.33 14.83
CA ARG A 20 2.52 1.07 15.59
C ARG A 20 1.31 0.79 16.48
N LYS A 21 0.77 1.81 17.15
CA LYS A 21 -0.45 1.67 17.97
C LYS A 21 -1.69 1.29 17.16
N LYS A 22 -1.67 1.53 15.85
CA LYS A 22 -2.74 1.15 14.92
C LYS A 22 -2.43 -0.14 14.16
N GLU A 23 -1.34 -0.83 14.51
CA GLU A 23 -0.85 -2.00 13.77
C GLU A 23 -0.60 -1.71 12.28
N PHE A 24 -0.38 -0.44 11.93
CA PHE A 24 -0.28 0.05 10.56
C PHE A 24 -1.53 -0.20 9.69
N GLU A 25 -2.68 -0.45 10.32
CA GLU A 25 -3.95 -0.64 9.61
C GLU A 25 -4.59 0.68 9.20
N ILE A 26 -4.99 0.77 7.93
CA ILE A 26 -5.68 1.95 7.40
C ILE A 26 -7.19 1.78 7.58
N SER A 27 -7.77 2.65 8.42
CA SER A 27 -9.22 2.70 8.65
C SER A 27 -10.02 2.94 7.36
N ARG A 28 -11.29 2.53 7.33
CA ARG A 28 -12.19 2.80 6.18
C ARG A 28 -12.29 4.29 5.84
N ILE A 29 -12.37 5.15 6.87
CA ILE A 29 -12.46 6.61 6.70
C ILE A 29 -11.18 7.14 6.07
N SER A 30 -10.02 6.71 6.57
CA SER A 30 -8.71 7.11 6.02
C SER A 30 -8.53 6.63 4.58
N ARG A 31 -8.96 5.40 4.24
CA ARG A 31 -8.93 4.90 2.86
C ARG A 31 -9.77 5.77 1.91
N PHE A 32 -10.94 6.18 2.37
CA PHE A 32 -11.82 7.09 1.61
C PHE A 32 -11.16 8.47 1.43
N GLN A 33 -10.67 9.07 2.52
CA GLN A 33 -10.03 10.39 2.51
C GLN A 33 -8.81 10.43 1.57
N TYR A 34 -7.96 9.40 1.64
CA TYR A 34 -6.74 9.32 0.82
C TYR A 34 -6.98 8.68 -0.56
N ARG A 35 -8.21 8.26 -0.87
CA ARG A 35 -8.58 7.58 -2.12
C ARG A 35 -7.69 6.36 -2.43
N THR A 36 -7.20 5.69 -1.40
CA THR A 36 -6.36 4.49 -1.53
C THR A 36 -7.23 3.28 -1.85
N ARG A 37 -6.84 2.49 -2.84
CA ARG A 37 -7.48 1.21 -3.19
C ARG A 37 -6.44 0.09 -3.21
N TYR A 38 -6.89 -1.13 -2.98
CA TYR A 38 -6.10 -2.35 -3.15
C TYR A 38 -5.97 -2.64 -4.64
N PHE A 39 -4.76 -2.99 -5.09
CA PHE A 39 -4.46 -3.30 -6.48
C PHE A 39 -3.49 -4.48 -6.55
N THR A 40 -3.68 -5.37 -7.52
CA THR A 40 -2.85 -6.57 -7.75
C THR A 40 -2.37 -6.62 -9.21
N ASP A 41 -1.38 -7.47 -9.46
CA ASP A 41 -0.86 -7.79 -10.81
C ASP A 41 -1.95 -8.25 -11.79
N SER A 42 -3.04 -8.84 -11.28
CA SER A 42 -4.23 -9.24 -12.04
C SER A 42 -5.09 -8.08 -12.58
N GLY A 43 -4.62 -6.82 -12.52
CA GLY A 43 -5.28 -5.67 -13.12
C GLY A 43 -6.57 -5.20 -12.44
N ILE A 44 -6.91 -5.73 -11.27
CA ILE A 44 -8.13 -5.39 -10.51
C ILE A 44 -7.81 -4.35 -9.45
N ILE A 45 -8.65 -3.31 -9.34
CA ILE A 45 -8.57 -2.28 -8.30
C ILE A 45 -9.87 -2.23 -7.48
N GLY A 46 -9.76 -2.14 -6.15
CA GLY A 46 -10.95 -2.10 -5.30
C GLY A 46 -10.65 -2.17 -3.80
N SER A 47 -11.62 -2.66 -3.00
CA SER A 47 -11.33 -3.05 -1.62
C SER A 47 -10.49 -4.33 -1.61
N LYS A 48 -9.84 -4.63 -0.48
CA LYS A 48 -9.06 -5.87 -0.33
C LYS A 48 -9.91 -7.11 -0.58
N GLU A 49 -11.14 -7.08 -0.06
CA GLU A 49 -12.12 -8.18 -0.18
C GLU A 49 -12.57 -8.34 -1.64
N PHE A 50 -12.91 -7.24 -2.32
CA PHE A 50 -13.30 -7.26 -3.73
C PHE A 50 -12.18 -7.80 -4.63
N VAL A 51 -10.95 -7.37 -4.40
CA VAL A 51 -9.79 -7.86 -5.16
C VAL A 51 -9.54 -9.34 -4.86
N ALA A 52 -9.59 -9.76 -3.60
CA ALA A 52 -9.38 -11.16 -3.22
C ALA A 52 -10.41 -12.12 -3.84
N GLU A 53 -11.69 -11.72 -3.85
CA GLU A 53 -12.78 -12.51 -4.45
C GLU A 53 -12.60 -12.68 -5.96
N ASN A 54 -12.16 -11.62 -6.65
CA ASN A 54 -12.07 -11.62 -8.11
C ASN A 54 -10.68 -12.03 -8.61
N TYR A 55 -9.66 -12.10 -7.75
CA TYR A 55 -8.28 -12.36 -8.15
C TYR A 55 -8.13 -13.57 -9.06
N GLN A 56 -8.66 -14.73 -8.65
CA GLN A 56 -8.55 -15.98 -9.42
C GLN A 56 -9.21 -15.88 -10.80
N ARG A 57 -10.22 -15.02 -10.97
CA ARG A 57 -10.94 -14.84 -12.23
C ARG A 57 -10.10 -14.06 -13.25
N PHE A 58 -9.30 -13.09 -12.81
CA PHE A 58 -8.56 -12.20 -13.70
C PHE A 58 -7.04 -12.42 -13.70
N ARG A 59 -6.49 -13.22 -12.76
CA ARG A 59 -5.04 -13.50 -12.67
C ARG A 59 -4.44 -13.89 -14.01
N HIS A 60 -5.16 -14.70 -14.78
CA HIS A 60 -4.65 -15.23 -16.04
C HIS A 60 -4.71 -14.28 -17.23
N LEU A 61 -5.47 -13.19 -17.12
CA LEU A 61 -5.64 -12.20 -18.18
C LEU A 61 -4.46 -11.22 -18.26
N PHE A 62 -3.70 -11.10 -17.17
CA PHE A 62 -2.62 -10.13 -17.02
C PHE A 62 -1.25 -10.79 -16.83
N HIS A 63 -1.09 -12.05 -17.26
CA HIS A 63 0.25 -12.62 -17.37
C HIS A 63 1.08 -11.79 -18.36
N SER A 64 2.06 -11.03 -17.85
CA SER A 64 3.11 -10.46 -18.69
C SER A 64 3.81 -11.57 -19.45
N LYS A 65 4.14 -11.32 -20.71
CA LYS A 65 5.18 -12.06 -21.43
C LYS A 65 6.52 -11.96 -20.70
#